data_AF-A0A7Y2IXL4-F1
#
_entry.id   AF-A0A7Y2IXL4-F1
#
_cell.length_a   1.000
_cell.length_b   1.000
_cell.length_c   1.000
_cell.angle_alpha   90.00
_cell.angle_beta   90.00
_cell.angle_gamma   90.00
#
_symmetry.space_group_name_H-M   'P 1'
#
loop_
_entity.id
_entity.type
_entity.pdbx_description
1 polymer ?
#
loop_
_entity_poly.entity_id
_entity_poly.type
_entity_poly.pdbx_seq_one_letter_code
_entity_poly.pdbx_strand_id
1 'polypeptide(L)' 'MNLRNKRRELHGVVGAIGVAVGLAGFVGGFYSPTTTIVAMFAVFAIGATLVNVFTDSP' A
#
# COMPACT_ATOMS: atom_id res chain seq x y z
N MET A 1 13.16 16.82 10.27
CA MET A 1 11.86 16.10 10.23
C MET A 1 12.03 14.77 10.95
N ASN A 2 11.16 14.41 11.89
CA ASN A 2 11.28 13.14 12.64
C ASN A 2 11.04 11.94 11.71
N LEU A 3 12.06 11.10 11.48
CA LEU A 3 12.00 9.95 10.57
C LEU A 3 10.84 8.99 10.89
N ARG A 4 10.51 8.84 12.18
CA ARG A 4 9.39 8.03 12.63
C ARG A 4 8.04 8.58 12.16
N ASN A 5 7.87 9.89 12.16
CA ASN A 5 6.63 10.53 11.68
C ASN A 5 6.50 10.35 10.16
N LYS A 6 7.62 10.50 9.43
CA LYS A 6 7.63 10.32 7.97
C LYS A 6 7.36 8.87 7.56
N ARG A 7 7.90 7.88 8.29
CA ARG A 7 7.59 6.45 8.08
C ARG A 7 6.10 6.16 8.27
N ARG A 8 5.49 6.68 9.33
CA ARG A 8 4.05 6.52 9.59
C ARG A 8 3.20 7.11 8.47
N GLU A 9 3.56 8.29 7.99
CA GLU A 9 2.88 8.94 6.87
C GLU A 9 3.00 8.11 5.59
N LEU A 10 4.18 7.60 5.27
CA LEU A 10 4.41 6.76 4.10
C LEU A 10 3.64 5.42 4.16
N HIS A 11 3.55 4.78 5.33
CA HIS A 11 2.67 3.62 5.51
C HIS A 11 1.19 3.99 5.31
N GLY A 12 0.77 5.18 5.74
CA GLY A 12 -0.57 5.71 5.47
C GLY A 12 -0.84 5.85 3.97
N VAL A 13 0.13 6.36 3.21
CA VAL A 13 0.04 6.48 1.74
C VAL A 13 -0.08 5.11 1.07
N VAL A 14 0.76 4.14 1.46
CA VAL A 14 0.64 2.74 0.97
C VAL A 14 -0.74 2.17 1.30
N GLY A 15 -1.22 2.45 2.51
CA GLY A 15 -2.58 2.17 2.98
C GLY A 15 -3.67 2.68 2.01
N ALA A 16 -3.60 3.97 1.68
CA ALA A 16 -4.56 4.62 0.79
C ALA A 16 -4.50 4.05 -0.65
N ILE A 17 -3.30 3.77 -1.17
CA ILE A 17 -3.14 3.20 -2.51
C ILE A 17 -3.74 1.80 -2.58
N GLY A 18 -3.50 0.94 -1.58
CA GLY A 18 -4.09 -0.40 -1.56
C GLY A 18 -5.61 -0.35 -1.53
N VAL A 19 -6.20 0.53 -0.72
CA VAL A 19 -7.66 0.74 -0.68
C VAL A 19 -8.18 1.25 -2.03
N ALA A 20 -7.48 2.19 -2.68
CA ALA A 20 -7.86 2.68 -4.00
C ALA A 20 -7.86 1.58 -5.06
N VAL A 21 -6.86 0.69 -5.03
CA VAL A 21 -6.80 -0.49 -5.92
C VAL A 21 -7.97 -1.44 -5.64
N GLY A 22 -8.31 -1.68 -4.38
CA GLY A 22 -9.47 -2.48 -3.98
C GLY A 22 -10.79 -1.90 -4.50
N LEU A 23 -11.01 -0.59 -4.31
CA LEU A 23 -12.20 0.10 -4.81
C LEU A 23 -12.28 0.09 -6.34
N ALA A 24 -11.16 0.33 -7.02
CA ALA A 24 -11.09 0.27 -8.47
C ALA A 24 -11.46 -1.14 -8.98
N GLY A 25 -10.92 -2.19 -8.36
CA GLY A 25 -11.23 -3.57 -8.75
C GLY A 25 -12.67 -3.98 -8.45
N PHE A 26 -13.14 -3.78 -7.21
CA PHE A 26 -14.46 -4.25 -6.79
C PHE A 26 -15.62 -3.35 -7.25
N VAL A 27 -15.48 -2.03 -7.14
CA VAL A 27 -16.53 -1.07 -7.50
C VAL A 27 -16.43 -0.69 -8.97
N GLY A 28 -15.21 -0.46 -9.47
CA GLY A 28 -14.99 -0.11 -10.87
C GLY A 28 -15.07 -1.31 -11.83
N GLY A 29 -14.97 -2.55 -11.32
CA GLY A 29 -15.04 -3.76 -12.14
C GLY A 29 -13.84 -3.94 -13.07
N PHE A 30 -12.72 -3.25 -12.83
CA PHE A 30 -11.54 -3.32 -13.71
C PHE A 30 -10.83 -4.68 -13.69
N TYR A 31 -11.00 -5.45 -12.61
CA TYR A 31 -10.33 -6.72 -12.39
C TYR A 31 -11.30 -7.76 -11.84
N SER A 32 -10.96 -9.05 -12.03
CA SER A 32 -11.67 -10.13 -11.31
C SER A 32 -11.50 -9.96 -9.79
N PRO A 33 -12.43 -10.49 -8.96
CA PRO A 33 -12.30 -10.43 -7.50
C PRO A 33 -10.96 -10.98 -7.01
N THR A 34 -10.51 -12.10 -7.57
CA THR A 34 -9.22 -12.72 -7.22
C THR A 34 -8.05 -11.80 -7.53
N THR A 35 -8.00 -11.23 -8.73
CA THR A 35 -6.93 -10.31 -9.13
C THR A 35 -6.94 -9.04 -8.28
N THR A 36 -8.12 -8.51 -7.95
CA THR A 36 -8.28 -7.33 -7.08
C THR A 36 -7.69 -7.58 -5.70
N ILE A 37 -8.01 -8.73 -5.08
CA ILE A 37 -7.49 -9.11 -3.77
C ILE A 37 -5.97 -9.23 -3.82
N VAL A 38 -5.44 -9.97 -4.80
CA VAL A 38 -3.99 -10.16 -4.95
C VAL A 38 -3.28 -8.83 -5.15
N ALA A 39 -3.79 -7.96 -6.03
CA ALA A 39 -3.18 -6.66 -6.29
C ALA A 39 -3.24 -5.73 -5.06
N MET A 40 -4.38 -5.68 -4.37
CA MET A 40 -4.54 -4.89 -3.14
C MET A 40 -3.54 -5.31 -2.06
N PHE A 41 -3.41 -6.62 -1.80
CA PHE A 41 -2.46 -7.12 -0.81
C PHE A 41 -1.00 -7.00 -1.27
N ALA A 42 -0.72 -7.12 -2.58
CA ALA A 42 0.60 -6.88 -3.12
C ALA A 42 1.05 -5.43 -2.87
N VAL A 43 0.16 -4.45 -3.05
CA VAL A 43 0.45 -3.04 -2.73
C VAL A 43 0.79 -2.87 -1.25
N PHE A 44 0.02 -3.48 -0.35
CA PHE A 44 0.31 -3.38 1.09
C PHE A 44 1.65 -4.05 1.45
N ALA A 45 1.85 -5.29 1.04
CA ALA A 45 3.03 -6.06 1.43
C ALA A 45 4.32 -5.44 0.86
N ILE A 46 4.34 -5.18 -0.45
CA ILE A 46 5.50 -4.61 -1.13
C ILE A 46 5.71 -3.16 -0.68
N GLY A 47 4.65 -2.35 -0.64
CA GLY A 47 4.75 -0.95 -0.24
C GLY A 47 5.24 -0.79 1.20
N ALA A 48 4.71 -1.57 2.16
CA ALA A 48 5.18 -1.53 3.55
C ALA A 48 6.64 -1.97 3.66
N THR A 49 7.03 -3.00 2.92
CA THR A 49 8.43 -3.48 2.90
C THR A 49 9.36 -2.40 2.36
N LEU A 50 9.01 -1.76 1.24
CA LEU A 50 9.81 -0.67 0.66
C LEU A 50 9.92 0.51 1.63
N VAL A 51 8.82 0.93 2.25
CA VAL A 51 8.86 2.02 3.24
C VAL A 51 9.80 1.66 4.39
N ASN A 52 9.77 0.44 4.92
CA ASN A 52 10.68 0.02 5.97
C ASN A 52 12.13 0.03 5.50
N VAL A 53 12.43 -0.60 4.36
CA VAL A 53 13.79 -0.67 3.79
C VAL A 53 14.38 0.73 3.55
N PHE A 54 13.58 1.69 3.09
CA PHE A 54 14.06 3.05 2.79
C PHE A 54 14.02 4.02 3.97
N THR A 55 13.39 3.65 5.09
CA THR A 55 13.26 4.55 6.26
C THR A 55 13.86 4.00 7.54
N ASP A 56 14.18 2.71 7.62
CA ASP A 56 14.99 2.17 8.70
C ASP A 56 16.41 2.72 8.55
N SER A 57 16.84 3.45 9.58
CA SER A 57 18.24 3.87 9.73
C SER A 57 19.04 2.68 10.29
N PRO A 58 20.33 2.52 9.94
CA PRO A 58 21.18 1.52 10.57
C PRO A 58 21.27 1.71 12.09
#